data_AF-A0A7J5YID2-F1
#
_entry.id   AF-A0A7J5YID2-F1
#
_cell.length_a   1.000
_cell.length_b   1.000
_cell.length_c   1.000
_cell.angle_alpha   90.00
_cell.angle_beta   90.00
_cell.angle_gamma   90.00
#
_symmetry.space_group_name_H-M   'P 1'
#
loop_
_entity.id
_entity.type
_entity.pdbx_description
1 polymer ?
#
loop_
_entity_poly.entity_id
_entity_poly.type
_entity_poly.pdbx_seq_one_letter_code
_entity_poly.pdbx_strand_id
1 'polypeptide(L)'
;MAARGHVQDPNDRRLRPIYDKLLKKHKDLHCAKVLKAIGLQRTGKQDEAFILAQEVATLEPTDDNSLQALTILYREMHRPELVTKLYEAAVKKVPLSEEYHSHLFMAYARVGEYKKMQQAGMALYKIVPKNPYYFWSVMSLVMQRRMKNCPKPCFLPLAERMVEKMVKEEKIEAEAEVQLYFMILERLGKCVEALEKAYQ
;
A
#
# COMPACT_ATOMS: atom_id res chain seq x y z
N MET A 1 -24.96 -11.31 -15.42
CA MET A 1 -23.80 -10.41 -15.57
C MET A 1 -24.31 -8.99 -15.77
N ALA A 2 -24.42 -8.21 -14.70
CA ALA A 2 -24.87 -6.82 -14.78
C ALA A 2 -23.64 -5.92 -14.73
N ALA A 3 -23.29 -5.31 -15.86
CA ALA A 3 -22.41 -4.16 -15.91
C ALA A 3 -23.03 -3.07 -15.02
N ARG A 4 -22.38 -2.74 -13.90
CA ARG A 4 -22.73 -1.55 -13.14
C ARG A 4 -22.53 -0.36 -14.08
N GLY A 5 -23.63 0.22 -14.54
CA GLY A 5 -23.61 1.38 -15.42
C GLY A 5 -22.76 2.48 -14.82
N HIS A 6 -21.91 3.08 -15.66
CA HIS A 6 -21.26 4.35 -15.38
C HIS A 6 -22.35 5.40 -15.12
N VAL A 7 -22.74 5.56 -13.86
CA VAL A 7 -23.50 6.73 -13.43
C VAL A 7 -22.52 7.89 -13.56
N GLN A 8 -22.71 8.73 -14.60
CA GLN A 8 -22.00 9.99 -14.72
C GLN A 8 -22.34 10.82 -13.48
N ASP A 9 -21.39 10.99 -12.56
CA ASP A 9 -21.59 11.90 -11.44
C ASP A 9 -21.68 13.33 -12.05
N PRO A 10 -22.82 14.03 -11.92
CA PRO A 10 -22.99 15.36 -12.53
C PRO A 10 -21.95 16.37 -12.03
N ASN A 11 -21.28 16.10 -10.91
CA ASN A 11 -20.17 16.91 -10.42
C ASN A 11 -18.92 16.81 -11.31
N ASP A 12 -18.58 15.66 -11.90
CA ASP A 12 -17.34 15.50 -12.68
C ASP A 12 -17.33 16.36 -13.94
N ARG A 13 -18.49 16.52 -14.61
CA ARG A 13 -18.61 17.46 -15.75
C ARG A 13 -18.46 18.92 -15.32
N ARG A 14 -18.94 19.28 -14.12
CA ARG A 14 -18.86 20.64 -13.58
C ARG A 14 -17.45 21.00 -13.11
N LEU A 15 -16.66 20.02 -12.66
CA LEU A 15 -15.31 20.23 -12.14
C LEU A 15 -14.26 20.44 -13.24
N ARG A 16 -14.48 19.92 -14.46
CA ARG A 16 -13.60 20.14 -15.63
C ARG A 16 -13.20 21.60 -15.88
N PRO A 17 -14.13 22.57 -16.02
CA PRO A 17 -13.76 23.97 -16.23
C PRO A 17 -13.01 24.58 -15.04
N ILE A 18 -13.19 24.05 -13.83
CA ILE A 18 -12.46 24.49 -12.64
C ILE A 18 -11.01 24.03 -12.72
N TYR A 19 -10.77 22.76 -13.09
CA TYR A 19 -9.43 22.23 -13.33
C TYR A 19 -8.70 22.97 -14.45
N ASP A 20 -9.38 23.24 -15.58
CA ASP A 20 -8.79 23.98 -16.70
C ASP A 20 -8.46 25.44 -16.32
N LYS A 21 -9.29 26.10 -15.49
CA LYS A 21 -8.97 27.43 -14.94
C LYS A 21 -7.79 27.39 -13.98
N LEU A 22 -7.66 26.35 -13.17
CA LEU A 22 -6.57 26.19 -12.21
C LEU A 22 -5.23 25.95 -12.94
N LEU A 23 -5.23 25.12 -13.98
CA LEU A 23 -4.08 24.89 -14.86
C LEU A 23 -3.69 26.14 -15.68
N LYS A 24 -4.64 27.01 -16.02
CA LYS A 24 -4.34 28.29 -16.68
C LYS A 24 -3.63 29.28 -15.74
N LYS A 25 -3.93 29.26 -14.44
CA LYS A 25 -3.33 30.15 -13.43
C LYS A 25 -2.01 29.58 -12.87
N HIS A 26 -1.91 28.26 -12.75
CA HIS A 26 -0.75 27.55 -12.22
C HIS A 26 -0.44 26.36 -13.12
N LYS A 27 0.30 26.60 -14.21
CA LYS A 27 0.63 25.58 -15.23
C LYS A 27 1.44 24.41 -14.66
N ASP A 28 2.15 24.63 -13.56
CA ASP A 28 3.11 23.66 -12.99
C ASP A 28 2.51 22.82 -11.85
N LEU A 29 1.21 22.92 -11.57
CA LEU A 29 0.60 22.10 -10.53
C LEU A 29 0.29 20.70 -11.06
N HIS A 30 1.23 19.77 -10.85
CA HIS A 30 1.09 18.34 -11.15
C HIS A 30 -0.29 17.79 -10.71
N CYS A 31 -0.70 18.08 -9.47
CA CYS A 31 -1.99 17.68 -8.91
C CYS A 31 -3.18 18.13 -9.78
N ALA A 32 -3.20 19.35 -10.29
CA ALA A 32 -4.30 19.84 -11.13
C ALA A 32 -4.42 19.05 -12.45
N LYS A 33 -3.28 18.63 -13.01
CA LYS A 33 -3.23 17.82 -14.23
C LYS A 33 -3.76 16.41 -13.98
N VAL A 34 -3.45 15.83 -12.82
CA VAL A 34 -3.98 14.52 -12.42
C VAL A 34 -5.48 14.59 -12.09
N LEU A 35 -5.95 15.65 -11.44
CA LEU A 35 -7.38 15.86 -11.18
C LEU A 35 -8.16 15.99 -12.50
N LYS A 36 -7.60 16.66 -13.51
CA LYS A 36 -8.16 16.66 -14.86
C LYS A 36 -8.21 15.25 -15.46
N ALA A 37 -7.15 14.45 -15.28
CA ALA A 37 -7.12 13.06 -15.74
C ALA A 37 -8.20 12.19 -15.07
N ILE A 38 -8.46 12.37 -13.76
CA ILE A 38 -9.58 11.74 -13.06
C ILE A 38 -10.92 12.13 -13.69
N GLY A 39 -11.12 13.43 -13.94
CA GLY A 39 -12.33 13.91 -14.62
C GLY A 39 -12.50 13.36 -16.04
N LEU A 40 -11.42 12.99 -16.73
CA LEU A 40 -11.46 12.32 -18.04
C LEU A 40 -11.78 10.83 -17.90
N GLN A 41 -11.14 10.14 -16.95
CA GLN A 41 -11.40 8.74 -16.63
C GLN A 41 -12.87 8.47 -16.34
N ARG A 42 -13.49 9.28 -15.46
CA ARG A 42 -14.89 9.11 -15.05
C ARG A 42 -15.91 9.39 -16.14
N THR A 43 -15.50 10.14 -17.16
CA THR A 43 -16.34 10.46 -18.32
C THR A 43 -16.11 9.53 -19.52
N GLY A 44 -15.32 8.48 -19.36
CA GLY A 44 -15.08 7.46 -20.38
C GLY A 44 -13.89 7.75 -21.32
N LYS A 45 -13.17 8.86 -21.14
CA LYS A 45 -11.97 9.20 -21.93
C LYS A 45 -10.71 8.61 -21.30
N GLN A 46 -10.65 7.28 -21.22
CA GLN A 46 -9.61 6.57 -20.46
C GLN A 46 -8.20 6.74 -21.04
N ASP A 47 -8.07 6.77 -22.37
CA ASP A 47 -6.76 6.92 -23.02
C ASP A 47 -6.16 8.31 -22.78
N GLU A 48 -6.96 9.37 -22.93
CA GLU A 48 -6.55 10.75 -22.62
C GLU A 48 -6.16 10.89 -21.14
N ALA A 49 -6.94 10.27 -20.23
CA ALA A 49 -6.64 10.26 -18.81
C ALA A 49 -5.30 9.58 -18.51
N PHE A 50 -5.04 8.43 -19.15
CA PHE A 50 -3.81 7.67 -18.94
C PHE A 50 -2.58 8.43 -19.41
N ILE A 51 -2.64 9.06 -20.59
CA ILE A 51 -1.53 9.86 -21.14
C ILE A 51 -1.17 10.98 -20.16
N LEU A 52 -2.16 11.73 -19.68
CA LEU A 52 -1.92 12.80 -18.70
C LEU A 52 -1.35 12.27 -17.38
N ALA A 53 -1.82 11.11 -16.92
CA ALA A 53 -1.29 10.47 -15.71
C ALA A 53 0.18 10.08 -15.88
N GLN A 54 0.53 9.49 -17.03
CA GLN A 54 1.91 9.11 -17.34
C GLN A 54 2.82 10.32 -17.42
N GLU A 55 2.39 11.41 -18.09
CA GLU A 55 3.16 12.65 -18.16
C GLU A 55 3.48 13.23 -16.77
N VAL A 56 2.56 13.13 -15.81
CA VAL A 56 2.83 13.56 -14.44
C VAL A 56 3.72 12.54 -13.73
N ALA A 57 3.46 11.25 -13.87
CA ALA A 57 4.25 10.20 -13.23
C ALA A 57 5.72 10.20 -13.68
N THR A 58 6.01 10.56 -14.94
CA THR A 58 7.38 10.68 -15.46
C THR A 58 8.18 11.81 -14.81
N LEU A 59 7.50 12.81 -14.24
CA LEU A 59 8.16 13.87 -13.46
C LEU A 59 8.52 13.38 -12.05
N GLU A 60 8.08 12.16 -11.70
CA GLU A 60 8.32 11.51 -10.41
C GLU A 60 8.00 12.45 -9.24
N PRO A 61 6.72 12.85 -9.09
CA PRO A 61 6.31 13.81 -8.09
C PRO A 61 6.60 13.29 -6.68
N THR A 62 6.93 14.20 -5.78
CA THR A 62 7.17 13.91 -4.36
C THR A 62 6.30 14.77 -3.46
N ASP A 63 5.25 15.39 -4.00
CA ASP A 63 4.24 16.08 -3.21
C ASP A 63 3.04 15.16 -2.97
N ASP A 64 2.53 15.15 -1.75
CA ASP A 64 1.47 14.25 -1.32
C ASP A 64 0.19 14.37 -2.18
N ASN A 65 -0.22 15.60 -2.49
CA ASN A 65 -1.41 15.86 -3.32
C ASN A 65 -1.35 15.15 -4.69
N SER A 66 -0.22 15.24 -5.39
CA SER A 66 -0.06 14.59 -6.69
C SER A 66 0.05 13.08 -6.58
N LEU A 67 0.75 12.58 -5.54
CA LEU A 67 0.88 11.15 -5.28
C LEU A 67 -0.48 10.49 -4.95
N GLN A 68 -1.28 11.13 -4.11
CA GLN A 68 -2.63 10.68 -3.78
C GLN A 68 -3.56 10.73 -5.00
N ALA A 69 -3.54 11.83 -5.75
CA ALA A 69 -4.35 11.95 -6.97
C ALA A 69 -4.00 10.85 -7.99
N LEU A 70 -2.71 10.55 -8.19
CA LEU A 70 -2.27 9.46 -9.09
C LEU A 70 -2.69 8.09 -8.55
N THR A 71 -2.63 7.90 -7.24
CA THR A 71 -3.06 6.66 -6.59
C THR A 71 -4.56 6.41 -6.78
N ILE A 72 -5.39 7.45 -6.64
CA ILE A 72 -6.83 7.38 -6.90
C ILE A 72 -7.07 7.03 -8.37
N LEU A 73 -6.43 7.75 -9.29
CA LEU A 73 -6.59 7.52 -10.71
C LEU A 73 -6.20 6.10 -11.11
N TYR A 74 -5.02 5.61 -10.71
CA TYR A 74 -4.58 4.25 -11.05
C TYR A 74 -5.48 3.17 -10.43
N ARG A 75 -6.10 3.42 -9.27
CA ARG A 75 -7.13 2.53 -8.72
C ARG A 75 -8.41 2.52 -9.55
N GLU A 76 -8.90 3.69 -9.98
CA GLU A 76 -10.07 3.81 -10.86
C GLU A 76 -9.81 3.18 -12.25
N MET A 77 -8.57 3.16 -12.70
CA MET A 77 -8.13 2.49 -13.92
C MET A 77 -7.93 0.99 -13.77
N HIS A 78 -8.12 0.42 -12.58
CA HIS A 78 -7.81 -0.98 -12.26
C HIS A 78 -6.35 -1.38 -12.54
N ARG A 79 -5.41 -0.44 -12.33
CA ARG A 79 -3.96 -0.63 -12.51
C ARG A 79 -3.16 -0.38 -11.21
N PRO A 80 -3.44 -1.10 -10.12
CA PRO A 80 -2.77 -0.88 -8.83
C PRO A 80 -1.24 -1.10 -8.87
N GLU A 81 -0.73 -1.86 -9.84
CA GLU A 81 0.71 -2.07 -10.09
C GLU A 81 1.46 -0.79 -10.48
N LEU A 82 0.77 0.25 -10.95
CA LEU A 82 1.40 1.55 -11.21
C LEU A 82 1.61 2.34 -9.92
N VAL A 83 0.81 2.09 -8.89
CA VAL A 83 0.95 2.71 -7.57
C VAL A 83 2.25 2.24 -6.89
N THR A 84 2.64 0.97 -7.06
CA THR A 84 3.91 0.50 -6.50
C THR A 84 5.09 1.23 -7.13
N LYS A 85 5.10 1.40 -8.46
CA LYS A 85 6.16 2.15 -9.17
C LYS A 85 6.23 3.61 -8.74
N LEU A 86 5.06 4.22 -8.53
CA LEU A 86 4.94 5.61 -8.08
C LEU A 86 5.63 5.81 -6.72
N TYR A 87 5.29 4.99 -5.73
CA TYR A 87 5.89 5.11 -4.39
C TYR A 87 7.32 4.54 -4.32
N GLU A 88 7.71 3.59 -5.19
CA GLU A 88 9.12 3.19 -5.36
C GLU A 88 9.97 4.40 -5.79
N ALA A 89 9.48 5.24 -6.71
CA ALA A 89 10.17 6.47 -7.12
C ALA A 89 10.20 7.54 -6.01
N ALA A 90 9.07 7.75 -5.33
CA ALA A 90 9.00 8.72 -4.22
C ALA A 90 9.95 8.36 -3.07
N VAL A 91 10.01 7.08 -2.67
CA VAL A 91 10.95 6.58 -1.65
C VAL A 91 12.41 6.73 -2.09
N LYS A 92 12.73 6.54 -3.37
CA LYS A 92 14.10 6.77 -3.86
C LYS A 92 14.53 8.23 -3.72
N LYS A 93 13.62 9.19 -3.96
CA LYS A 93 13.89 10.62 -3.84
C LYS A 93 13.90 11.10 -2.40
N VAL A 94 13.00 10.58 -1.57
CA VAL A 94 12.84 10.98 -0.17
C VAL A 94 12.89 9.72 0.73
N PRO A 95 14.10 9.16 0.95
CA PRO A 95 14.26 7.83 1.57
C PRO A 95 13.90 7.76 3.04
N LEU A 96 13.80 8.90 3.73
CA LEU A 96 13.47 8.98 5.16
C LEU A 96 11.98 9.27 5.43
N SER A 97 11.15 9.40 4.39
CA SER A 97 9.72 9.68 4.56
C SER A 97 8.95 8.45 5.04
N GLU A 98 8.55 8.45 6.31
CA GLU A 98 7.71 7.41 6.94
C GLU A 98 6.41 7.18 6.14
N GLU A 99 5.80 8.26 5.65
CA GLU A 99 4.55 8.24 4.89
C GLU A 99 4.72 7.52 3.55
N TYR A 100 5.81 7.79 2.80
CA TYR A 100 6.02 7.16 1.49
C TYR A 100 6.36 5.68 1.62
N HIS A 101 7.12 5.30 2.64
CA HIS A 101 7.36 3.89 2.95
C HIS A 101 6.08 3.17 3.37
N SER A 102 5.23 3.83 4.17
CA SER A 102 3.92 3.28 4.57
C SER A 102 3.01 3.06 3.36
N HIS A 103 2.92 4.04 2.45
CA HIS A 103 2.15 3.89 1.22
C HIS A 103 2.72 2.83 0.28
N LEU A 104 4.05 2.74 0.17
CA LEU A 104 4.71 1.70 -0.63
C LEU A 104 4.40 0.29 -0.08
N PHE A 105 4.45 0.11 1.23
CA PHE A 105 4.05 -1.13 1.89
C PHE A 105 2.61 -1.50 1.55
N MET A 106 1.68 -0.56 1.68
CA MET A 106 0.26 -0.76 1.35
C MET A 106 0.03 -1.05 -0.13
N ALA A 107 0.81 -0.44 -1.02
CA ALA A 107 0.76 -0.71 -2.45
C ALA A 107 1.20 -2.15 -2.76
N TYR A 108 2.30 -2.64 -2.16
CA TYR A 108 2.71 -4.04 -2.31
C TYR A 108 1.69 -5.02 -1.75
N ALA A 109 1.10 -4.72 -0.58
CA ALA A 109 0.05 -5.53 0.02
C ALA A 109 -1.17 -5.64 -0.91
N ARG A 110 -1.54 -4.55 -1.59
CA ARG A 110 -2.65 -4.50 -2.54
C ARG A 110 -2.42 -5.34 -3.79
N VAL A 111 -1.20 -5.31 -4.34
CA VAL A 111 -0.82 -6.04 -5.56
C VAL A 111 -0.46 -7.51 -5.27
N GLY A 112 -0.21 -7.87 -4.00
CA GLY A 112 0.14 -9.23 -3.60
C GLY A 112 1.63 -9.54 -3.69
N GLU A 113 2.48 -8.52 -3.83
CA GLU A 113 3.94 -8.63 -3.89
C GLU A 113 4.53 -8.80 -2.48
N TYR A 114 4.15 -9.90 -1.79
CA TYR A 114 4.40 -10.07 -0.36
C TYR A 114 5.88 -10.11 0.04
N LYS A 115 6.78 -10.53 -0.86
CA LYS A 115 8.23 -10.47 -0.64
C LYS A 115 8.73 -9.02 -0.57
N LYS A 116 8.27 -8.18 -1.49
CA LYS A 116 8.60 -6.74 -1.50
C LYS A 116 7.91 -6.01 -0.33
N MET A 117 6.69 -6.42 0.01
CA MET A 117 5.96 -5.95 1.20
C MET A 117 6.79 -6.18 2.49
N GLN A 118 7.39 -7.36 2.66
CA GLN A 118 8.27 -7.65 3.80
C GLN A 118 9.47 -6.70 3.85
N GLN A 119 10.14 -6.50 2.71
CA GLN A 119 11.31 -5.63 2.64
C GLN A 119 10.96 -4.18 2.95
N ALA A 120 9.82 -3.69 2.43
CA ALA A 120 9.32 -2.35 2.72
C ALA A 120 8.97 -2.17 4.20
N GLY A 121 8.31 -3.14 4.83
CA GLY A 121 7.99 -3.09 6.26
C GLY A 121 9.24 -3.04 7.14
N MET A 122 10.26 -3.84 6.81
CA MET A 122 11.52 -3.84 7.55
C MET A 122 12.33 -2.56 7.32
N ALA A 123 12.27 -1.98 6.12
CA ALA A 123 12.89 -0.68 5.83
C ALA A 123 12.20 0.43 6.62
N LEU A 124 10.87 0.45 6.64
CA LEU A 124 10.07 1.39 7.40
C LEU A 124 10.38 1.30 8.91
N TYR A 125 10.43 0.08 9.47
CA TYR A 125 10.78 -0.12 10.89
C TYR A 125 12.21 0.35 11.22
N LYS A 126 13.16 0.25 10.28
CA LYS A 126 14.52 0.78 10.49
C LYS A 126 14.56 2.31 10.52
N ILE A 127 13.69 2.98 9.76
CA ILE A 127 13.61 4.44 9.73
C ILE A 127 12.87 4.95 10.97
N VAL A 128 11.72 4.33 11.26
CA VAL A 128 10.88 4.66 12.41
C VAL A 128 10.58 3.37 13.17
N PRO A 129 11.24 3.11 14.31
CA PRO A 129 11.11 1.85 15.04
C PRO A 129 9.82 1.79 15.87
N LYS A 130 8.67 1.90 15.19
CA LYS A 130 7.33 1.70 15.77
C LYS A 130 6.95 0.22 15.67
N ASN A 131 6.42 -0.33 16.75
CA ASN A 131 6.02 -1.74 16.84
C ASN A 131 5.10 -2.20 15.70
N PRO A 132 4.05 -1.46 15.31
CA PRO A 132 3.19 -1.84 14.19
C PRO A 132 3.94 -2.16 12.90
N TYR A 133 5.03 -1.45 12.58
CA TYR A 133 5.80 -1.67 11.35
C TYR A 133 6.64 -2.96 11.39
N TYR A 134 7.07 -3.36 12.58
CA TYR A 134 7.68 -4.68 12.77
C TYR A 134 6.65 -5.79 12.50
N PHE A 135 5.47 -5.69 13.09
CA PHE A 135 4.40 -6.69 12.92
C PHE A 135 3.79 -6.69 11.52
N TRP A 136 3.82 -5.58 10.79
CA TRP A 136 3.54 -5.53 9.35
C TRP A 136 4.49 -6.42 8.54
N SER A 137 5.77 -6.44 8.91
CA SER A 137 6.78 -7.33 8.32
C SER A 137 6.51 -8.80 8.68
N VAL A 138 6.13 -9.09 9.92
CA VAL A 138 5.72 -10.44 10.34
C VAL A 138 4.49 -10.91 9.57
N MET A 139 3.46 -10.07 9.43
CA MET A 139 2.26 -10.38 8.65
C MET A 139 2.61 -10.69 7.20
N SER A 140 3.53 -9.94 6.58
CA SER A 140 3.94 -10.22 5.20
C SER A 140 4.57 -11.62 5.01
N LEU A 141 5.27 -12.16 6.01
CA LEU A 141 5.78 -13.53 6.00
C LEU A 141 4.65 -14.57 6.04
N VAL A 142 3.63 -14.31 6.86
CA VAL A 142 2.42 -15.15 6.91
C VAL A 142 1.69 -15.13 5.57
N MET A 143 1.62 -13.96 4.91
CA MET A 143 1.00 -13.82 3.60
C MET A 143 1.80 -14.55 2.50
N GLN A 144 3.14 -14.49 2.51
CA GLN A 144 3.99 -15.26 1.60
C GLN A 144 3.73 -16.76 1.69
N ARG A 145 3.49 -17.31 2.89
CA ARG A 145 3.16 -18.73 3.08
C ARG A 145 1.85 -19.16 2.43
N ARG A 146 0.89 -18.25 2.24
CA ARG A 146 -0.40 -18.55 1.59
C ARG A 146 -0.25 -18.71 0.06
N MET A 147 0.87 -18.32 -0.54
CA MET A 147 1.15 -18.49 -1.96
C MET A 147 1.42 -19.97 -2.29
N LYS A 148 0.75 -20.50 -3.33
CA LYS A 148 0.73 -21.94 -3.68
C LYS A 148 2.10 -22.56 -4.04
N ASN A 149 3.13 -21.74 -4.31
CA ASN A 149 4.42 -22.19 -4.84
C ASN A 149 5.62 -22.05 -3.89
N CYS A 150 5.41 -21.82 -2.59
CA CYS A 150 6.52 -21.71 -1.64
C CYS A 150 6.90 -23.05 -1.00
N PRO A 151 8.21 -23.36 -0.84
CA PRO A 151 8.65 -24.46 0.00
C PRO A 151 8.08 -24.28 1.42
N LYS A 152 7.33 -25.28 1.88
CA LYS A 152 6.47 -25.21 3.08
C LYS A 152 7.13 -24.86 4.43
N PRO A 153 8.45 -25.02 4.72
CA PRO A 153 8.91 -24.94 6.11
C PRO A 153 9.50 -23.62 6.62
N CYS A 154 9.91 -22.63 5.81
CA CYS A 154 10.76 -21.55 6.36
C CYS A 154 10.04 -20.30 6.88
N PHE A 155 8.89 -19.90 6.32
CA PHE A 155 8.32 -18.57 6.63
C PHE A 155 7.58 -18.49 7.97
N LEU A 156 6.81 -19.52 8.34
CA LEU A 156 6.06 -19.51 9.61
C LEU A 156 6.96 -19.64 10.84
N PRO A 157 7.97 -20.53 10.87
CA PRO A 157 8.91 -20.57 11.99
C PRO A 157 9.74 -19.29 12.11
N LEU A 158 10.05 -18.62 10.99
CA LEU A 158 10.70 -17.31 11.03
C LEU A 158 9.76 -16.25 11.63
N ALA A 159 8.50 -16.22 11.20
CA ALA A 159 7.49 -15.30 11.74
C ALA A 159 7.29 -15.53 13.26
N GLU A 160 7.22 -16.79 13.69
CA GLU A 160 7.17 -17.16 15.11
C GLU A 160 8.37 -16.61 15.88
N ARG A 161 9.60 -16.88 15.44
CA ARG A 161 10.82 -16.38 16.10
C ARG A 161 10.85 -14.85 16.19
N MET A 162 10.36 -14.15 15.17
CA MET A 162 10.25 -12.69 15.18
C MET A 162 9.29 -12.20 16.27
N VAL A 163 8.13 -12.84 16.42
CA VAL A 163 7.17 -12.50 17.49
C VAL A 163 7.70 -12.88 18.86
N GLU A 164 8.29 -14.07 19.02
CA GLU A 164 8.89 -14.51 20.28
C GLU A 164 9.99 -13.57 20.78
N LYS A 165 10.75 -12.97 19.87
CA LYS A 165 11.71 -11.93 20.21
C LYS A 165 11.01 -10.75 20.87
N MET A 166 9.91 -10.26 20.31
CA MET A 166 9.15 -9.14 20.88
C MET A 166 8.48 -9.50 22.20
N VAL A 167 8.01 -10.74 22.36
CA VAL A 167 7.49 -11.26 23.63
C VAL A 167 8.58 -11.25 24.71
N LYS A 168 9.78 -11.76 24.42
CA LYS A 168 10.91 -11.77 25.36
C LYS A 168 11.41 -10.38 25.74
N GLU A 169 11.27 -9.43 24.83
CA GLU A 169 11.63 -8.03 25.07
C GLU A 169 10.49 -7.23 25.75
N GLU A 170 9.36 -7.87 26.07
CA GLU A 170 8.16 -7.23 26.64
C GLU A 170 7.61 -6.08 25.77
N LYS A 171 7.75 -6.22 24.44
CA LYS A 171 7.35 -5.21 23.43
C LYS A 171 6.07 -5.58 22.70
N ILE A 172 5.19 -6.33 23.33
CA ILE A 172 3.83 -6.53 22.82
C ILE A 172 2.96 -5.43 23.41
N GLU A 173 2.46 -4.54 22.56
CA GLU A 173 1.76 -3.32 22.94
C GLU A 173 0.27 -3.34 22.54
N ALA A 174 -0.12 -4.22 21.61
CA ALA A 174 -1.48 -4.26 21.07
C ALA A 174 -2.07 -5.66 20.94
N GLU A 175 -3.39 -5.75 21.11
CA GLU A 175 -4.16 -7.00 20.93
C GLU A 175 -3.92 -7.65 19.55
N ALA A 176 -3.80 -6.83 18.50
CA ALA A 176 -3.56 -7.31 17.14
C ALA A 176 -2.25 -8.12 17.01
N GLU A 177 -1.24 -7.82 17.84
CA GLU A 177 0.06 -8.50 17.84
C GLU A 177 -0.06 -9.87 18.49
N VAL A 178 -0.84 -9.96 19.57
CA VAL A 178 -1.21 -11.20 20.24
C VAL A 178 -2.05 -12.09 19.31
N GLN A 179 -3.06 -11.52 18.63
CA GLN A 179 -3.88 -12.24 17.65
C GLN A 179 -3.04 -12.76 16.48
N LEU A 180 -2.10 -11.96 15.96
CA LEU A 180 -1.15 -12.40 14.94
C LEU A 180 -0.28 -13.54 15.46
N TYR A 181 0.13 -13.51 16.72
CA TYR A 181 0.90 -14.59 17.30
C TYR A 181 0.12 -15.91 17.36
N PHE A 182 -1.13 -15.87 17.85
CA PHE A 182 -2.01 -17.05 17.86
C PHE A 182 -2.23 -17.60 16.46
N MET A 183 -2.47 -16.73 15.48
CA MET A 183 -2.62 -17.16 14.09
C MET A 183 -1.37 -17.89 13.58
N ILE A 184 -0.17 -17.47 13.99
CA ILE A 184 1.08 -18.15 13.60
C ILE A 184 1.19 -19.52 14.27
N LEU A 185 0.95 -19.60 15.58
CA LEU A 185 1.03 -20.86 16.35
C LEU A 185 -0.01 -21.89 15.88
N GLU A 186 -1.25 -21.46 15.66
CA GLU A 186 -2.32 -22.30 15.11
C GLU A 186 -1.92 -22.88 13.75
N ARG A 187 -1.34 -22.06 12.87
CA ARG A 187 -0.86 -22.50 11.54
C ARG A 187 0.34 -23.43 11.60
N LEU A 188 1.12 -23.40 12.67
CA LEU A 188 2.21 -24.33 12.93
C LEU A 188 1.72 -25.63 13.60
N GLY A 189 0.45 -25.71 14.00
CA GLY A 189 -0.11 -26.84 14.74
C GLY A 189 0.26 -26.86 16.24
N LYS A 190 0.77 -25.74 16.77
CA LYS A 190 1.21 -25.59 18.16
C LYS A 190 0.07 -25.09 19.06
N CYS A 191 -1.07 -25.78 19.02
CA CYS A 191 -2.28 -25.31 19.70
C CYS A 191 -2.16 -25.29 21.23
N VAL A 192 -1.34 -26.16 21.82
CA VAL A 192 -1.08 -26.18 23.27
C VAL A 192 -0.27 -24.96 23.71
N GLU A 193 0.83 -24.65 23.01
CA GLU A 193 1.62 -23.43 23.26
C GLU A 193 0.78 -22.15 23.04
N ALA A 194 -0.13 -22.16 22.06
CA ALA A 194 -1.07 -21.08 21.84
C ALA A 194 -2.03 -20.90 23.02
N LEU A 195 -2.58 -21.99 23.57
CA LEU A 195 -3.47 -21.89 24.74
C LEU A 195 -2.71 -21.38 25.97
N GLU A 196 -1.53 -21.91 26.26
CA GLU A 196 -0.72 -21.49 27.43
C GLU A 196 -0.40 -20.00 27.40
N LYS A 197 -0.07 -19.45 26.23
CA LYS A 197 0.26 -18.02 26.07
C LYS A 197 -0.96 -17.10 26.01
N ALA A 198 -2.18 -17.63 25.94
CA ALA A 198 -3.42 -16.85 26.04
C ALA A 198 -3.87 -16.60 27.49
N TYR A 199 -3.34 -17.38 28.44
CA TYR A 199 -3.72 -17.33 29.85
C TYR A 199 -2.62 -16.76 30.77
N GLN A 200 -1.55 -16.19 30.20
CA GLN A 200 -0.51 -15.43 30.89
C GLN A 200 -0.67 -13.94 30.60
#